data_AF-A0A6M1T3H4-F1
#
_entry.id   AF-A0A6M1T3H4-F1
#
_cell.length_a   1.000
_cell.length_b   1.000
_cell.length_c   1.000
_cell.angle_alpha   90.00
_cell.angle_beta   90.00
_cell.angle_gamma   90.00
#
_symmetry.space_group_name_H-M   'P 1'
#
loop_
_entity.id
_entity.type
_entity.pdbx_description
1 polymer ?
#
loop_
_entity_poly.entity_id
_entity_poly.type
_entity_poly.pdbx_seq_one_letter_code
_entity_poly.pdbx_strand_id
1 'polypeptide(L)'
;MEPRQEYYSLNLSRKNIFNFISPAFGCTPNPPTSEETITDIQIFSDKAYNSNYSSEDNLAGIVDIFVLYRDSGYHRYALKNFIENENPVPDNIIFLLNSAPTSAEIFQFTINYYQDGLDLDEYQFTTTPIIITN
;
A
#
# COMPACT_ATOMS: atom_id res chain seq x y z
N MET A 1 -31.40 10.04 -4.77
CA MET A 1 -30.08 9.93 -5.41
C MET A 1 -30.35 9.86 -6.92
N GLU A 2 -29.90 10.84 -7.70
CA GLU A 2 -30.21 10.91 -9.12
C GLU A 2 -29.12 10.22 -9.95
N PRO A 3 -29.48 9.38 -10.93
CA PRO A 3 -28.53 8.70 -11.79
C PRO A 3 -27.83 9.70 -12.71
N ARG A 4 -26.51 9.60 -12.81
CA ARG A 4 -25.69 10.38 -13.76
C ARG A 4 -25.08 9.47 -14.80
N GLN A 5 -25.05 9.95 -16.05
CA GLN A 5 -24.52 9.23 -17.18
C GLN A 5 -23.00 9.42 -17.27
N GLU A 6 -22.24 8.34 -17.26
CA GLU A 6 -20.81 8.36 -17.58
C GLU A 6 -20.49 7.53 -18.81
N TYR A 7 -19.54 8.01 -19.62
CA TYR A 7 -19.14 7.41 -20.88
C TYR A 7 -17.73 6.83 -20.76
N TYR A 8 -17.63 5.51 -20.65
CA TYR A 8 -16.36 4.80 -20.83
C TYR A 8 -16.13 4.57 -22.32
N SER A 9 -15.49 5.53 -23.00
CA SER A 9 -15.05 5.33 -24.39
C SER A 9 -13.62 4.80 -24.43
N LEU A 10 -13.43 3.54 -24.81
CA LEU A 10 -12.30 3.21 -25.67
C LEU A 10 -12.46 4.04 -26.94
N ASN A 11 -11.43 4.79 -27.34
CA ASN A 11 -11.42 5.67 -28.52
C ASN A 11 -11.65 4.89 -29.82
N LEU A 12 -12.88 4.42 -30.05
CA LEU A 12 -13.33 3.81 -31.28
C LEU A 12 -14.35 4.77 -31.89
N SER A 13 -13.97 5.31 -33.04
CA SER A 13 -14.70 6.32 -33.81
C SER A 13 -16.20 6.00 -33.88
N ARG A 14 -17.05 6.98 -33.52
CA ARG A 14 -18.52 6.85 -33.49
C ARG A 14 -19.06 6.40 -34.84
N LYS A 15 -19.48 5.14 -34.93
CA LYS A 15 -20.38 4.66 -35.99
C LYS A 15 -21.81 4.87 -35.52
N ASN A 16 -22.65 5.51 -36.34
CA ASN A 16 -24.09 5.61 -36.06
C ASN A 16 -24.72 4.23 -36.20
N ILE A 17 -25.06 3.59 -35.08
CA ILE A 17 -25.77 2.30 -35.06
C ILE A 17 -27.17 2.56 -34.50
N PHE A 18 -28.20 2.20 -35.26
CA PHE A 18 -29.59 2.21 -34.79
C PHE A 18 -29.80 0.97 -33.90
N ASN A 19 -29.92 1.16 -32.59
CA ASN A 19 -30.23 0.07 -31.65
C ASN A 19 -31.74 0.06 -31.34
N PHE A 20 -32.40 -1.07 -31.62
CA PHE A 20 -33.82 -1.32 -31.32
C PHE A 20 -34.03 -1.99 -29.95
N ILE A 21 -32.97 -2.14 -29.15
CA ILE A 21 -33.02 -2.69 -27.80
C ILE A 21 -32.72 -1.54 -26.83
N SER A 22 -33.64 -1.28 -25.91
CA SER A 22 -33.42 -0.31 -24.83
C SER A 22 -32.20 -0.74 -24.02
N PRO A 23 -31.19 0.12 -23.82
CA PRO A 23 -30.06 -0.21 -22.96
C PRO A 23 -30.60 -0.50 -21.55
N ALA A 24 -30.37 -1.71 -21.06
CA ALA A 24 -30.65 -2.05 -19.67
C ALA A 24 -29.61 -1.34 -18.80
N PHE A 25 -30.07 -0.44 -17.95
CA PHE A 25 -29.22 0.24 -16.98
C PHE A 25 -28.94 -0.72 -15.83
N GLY A 26 -27.78 -1.36 -15.86
CA GLY A 26 -27.25 -2.03 -14.67
C GLY A 26 -26.80 -0.97 -13.68
N CYS A 27 -27.21 -1.09 -12.42
CA CYS A 27 -26.47 -0.43 -11.36
C CYS A 27 -25.02 -0.95 -11.44
N THR A 28 -24.05 -0.06 -11.60
CA THR A 28 -22.68 -0.42 -11.25
C THR A 28 -22.73 -0.85 -9.79
N PRO A 29 -22.26 -2.06 -9.43
CA PRO A 29 -22.17 -2.42 -8.03
C PRO A 29 -21.33 -1.35 -7.32
N ASN A 30 -21.65 -1.05 -6.06
CA ASN A 30 -20.77 -0.21 -5.27
C ASN A 30 -19.36 -0.77 -5.37
N PRO A 31 -18.33 0.07 -5.60
CA PRO A 31 -16.97 -0.42 -5.60
C PRO A 31 -16.73 -1.18 -4.29
N PRO A 32 -16.11 -2.37 -4.34
CA PRO A 32 -15.88 -3.16 -3.15
C PRO A 32 -15.01 -2.33 -2.18
N THR A 33 -15.52 -2.14 -0.97
CA THR A 33 -14.77 -1.54 0.15
C THR A 33 -14.30 -2.67 1.04
N SER A 34 -13.01 -2.70 1.36
CA SER A 34 -12.49 -3.63 2.36
C SER A 34 -12.64 -3.00 3.75
N GLU A 35 -13.16 -3.77 4.71
CA GLU A 35 -13.12 -3.41 6.13
C GLU A 35 -11.81 -3.87 6.80
N GLU A 36 -10.91 -4.48 6.03
CA GLU A 36 -9.63 -4.98 6.51
C GLU A 36 -8.73 -3.82 6.97
N THR A 37 -8.04 -4.05 8.08
CA THR A 37 -7.08 -3.12 8.67
C THR A 37 -5.74 -3.79 8.84
N ILE A 38 -4.68 -3.00 8.67
CA ILE A 38 -3.31 -3.44 8.91
C ILE A 38 -3.09 -3.45 10.42
N THR A 39 -2.85 -4.62 10.99
CA THR A 39 -2.68 -4.79 12.44
C THR A 39 -1.24 -4.63 12.87
N ASP A 40 -0.28 -5.02 12.02
CA ASP A 40 1.13 -4.82 12.29
C ASP A 40 1.97 -4.83 11.01
N ILE A 41 3.07 -4.07 11.01
CA ILE A 41 4.13 -4.16 10.02
C ILE A 41 5.46 -4.14 10.74
N GLN A 42 6.24 -5.21 10.54
CA GLN A 42 7.57 -5.36 11.11
C GLN A 42 8.60 -5.33 10.01
N ILE A 43 9.69 -4.60 10.23
CA ILE A 43 10.76 -4.42 9.25
C ILE A 43 12.07 -4.75 9.94
N PHE A 44 12.79 -5.73 9.40
CA PHE A 44 14.09 -6.17 9.92
C PHE A 44 15.14 -6.05 8.82
N SER A 45 16.37 -5.73 9.20
CA SER A 45 17.52 -5.83 8.31
C SER A 45 18.29 -7.13 8.57
N ASP A 46 18.93 -7.67 7.53
CA ASP A 46 19.78 -8.88 7.60
C ASP A 46 21.00 -8.73 8.54
N LYS A 47 21.34 -7.50 8.91
CA LYS A 47 22.43 -7.12 9.80
C LYS A 47 22.02 -5.94 10.68
N ALA A 48 22.88 -5.58 11.64
CA ALA A 48 22.67 -4.38 12.43
C ALA A 48 22.63 -3.13 11.53
N TYR A 49 21.55 -2.34 11.66
CA TYR A 49 21.36 -1.13 10.88
C TYR A 49 22.19 0.04 11.43
N ASN A 50 22.18 0.21 12.76
CA ASN A 50 23.02 1.15 13.47
C ASN A 50 23.21 0.72 14.93
N SER A 51 23.88 1.55 15.75
CA SER A 51 24.12 1.23 17.17
C SER A 51 22.86 1.01 18.02
N ASN A 52 21.70 1.46 17.53
CA ASN A 52 20.42 1.38 18.23
C ASN A 52 19.51 0.28 17.68
N TYR A 53 19.84 -0.31 16.52
CA TYR A 53 19.05 -1.32 15.84
C TYR A 53 19.94 -2.44 15.33
N SER A 54 19.91 -3.56 16.03
CA SER A 54 20.48 -4.84 15.61
C SER A 54 19.65 -5.48 14.48
N SER A 55 20.10 -6.62 13.95
CA SER A 55 19.36 -7.38 12.93
C SER A 55 18.03 -7.95 13.45
N GLU A 56 17.90 -8.10 14.76
CA GLU A 56 16.69 -8.65 15.40
C GLU A 56 15.72 -7.54 15.82
N ASP A 57 16.12 -6.27 15.70
CA ASP A 57 15.28 -5.13 16.10
C ASP A 57 14.37 -4.68 14.97
N ASN A 58 13.10 -4.43 15.32
CA ASN A 58 12.13 -3.88 14.37
C ASN A 58 12.43 -2.40 14.07
N LEU A 59 12.71 -2.11 12.80
CA LEU A 59 13.02 -0.78 12.27
C LEU A 59 11.80 0.13 12.12
N ALA A 60 10.57 -0.33 12.42
CA ALA A 60 9.36 0.48 12.31
C ALA A 60 9.43 1.84 13.04
N GLY A 61 10.28 1.96 14.07
CA GLY A 61 10.54 3.23 14.77
C GLY A 61 11.28 4.30 13.95
N ILE A 62 11.93 3.92 12.85
CA ILE A 62 12.67 4.83 11.96
C ILE A 62 12.15 4.79 10.53
N VAL A 63 10.94 4.26 10.32
CA VAL A 63 10.33 4.14 9.01
C VAL A 63 9.08 5.02 8.94
N ASP A 64 9.06 5.90 7.95
CA ASP A 64 7.83 6.51 7.46
C ASP A 64 7.28 5.71 6.30
N ILE A 65 5.99 5.89 6.03
CA ILE A 65 5.33 5.34 4.86
C ILE A 65 4.64 6.44 4.05
N PHE A 66 4.65 6.27 2.74
CA PHE A 66 3.70 6.92 1.85
C PHE A 66 2.66 5.90 1.42
N VAL A 67 1.40 6.18 1.74
CA VAL A 67 0.27 5.35 1.35
C VAL A 67 -0.48 6.01 0.21
N LEU A 68 -0.92 5.22 -0.77
CA LEU A 68 -1.77 5.67 -1.85
C LEU A 68 -3.14 5.02 -1.69
N TYR A 69 -4.18 5.84 -1.62
CA TYR A 69 -5.55 5.39 -1.86
C TYR A 69 -6.02 5.92 -3.22
N ARG A 70 -6.70 5.08 -3.99
CA ARG A 70 -7.20 5.39 -5.33
C ARG A 70 -7.91 6.73 -5.45
N ASP A 71 -8.66 7.12 -4.41
CA ASP A 71 -9.53 8.30 -4.43
C ASP A 71 -8.96 9.51 -3.66
N SER A 72 -7.85 9.35 -2.93
CA SER A 72 -7.29 10.43 -2.10
C SER A 72 -5.82 10.78 -2.36
N GLY A 73 -5.14 10.05 -3.25
CA GLY A 73 -3.73 10.30 -3.56
C GLY A 73 -2.78 9.85 -2.44
N TYR A 74 -1.56 10.40 -2.45
CA TYR A 74 -0.48 10.03 -1.53
C TYR A 74 -0.56 10.77 -0.20
N HIS A 75 -0.46 10.03 0.89
CA HIS A 75 -0.40 10.54 2.26
C HIS A 75 0.83 9.98 2.97
N ARG A 76 1.52 10.80 3.77
CA ARG A 76 2.70 10.39 4.53
C ARG A 76 2.33 10.19 6.00
N TYR A 77 2.78 9.08 6.58
CA TYR A 77 2.63 8.77 7.99
C TYR A 77 3.94 8.24 8.57
N ALA A 78 4.16 8.43 9.88
CA ALA A 78 5.08 7.56 10.60
C ALA A 78 4.45 6.16 10.67
N LEU A 79 5.22 5.11 10.41
CA LEU A 79 4.66 3.75 10.32
C LEU A 79 3.90 3.33 11.59
N LYS A 80 4.48 3.60 12.77
CA LYS A 80 3.83 3.32 14.05
C LYS A 80 2.46 4.00 14.19
N ASN A 81 2.41 5.29 13.87
CA ASN A 81 1.14 6.04 13.93
C ASN A 81 0.12 5.52 12.92
N PHE A 82 0.57 5.03 11.76
CA PHE A 82 -0.35 4.48 10.77
C PHE A 82 -1.04 3.21 11.29
N ILE A 83 -0.28 2.32 11.94
CA ILE A 83 -0.79 1.08 12.54
C ILE A 83 -1.71 1.39 13.73
N GLU A 84 -1.30 2.28 14.63
CA GLU A 84 -2.07 2.64 15.84
C GLU A 84 -3.43 3.30 15.55
N ASN A 85 -3.58 3.92 14.38
CA ASN A 85 -4.82 4.59 13.99
C ASN A 85 -5.79 3.69 13.20
N GLU A 86 -5.50 2.39 13.06
CA GLU A 86 -6.36 1.42 12.37
C GLU A 86 -6.80 1.91 10.97
N ASN A 87 -5.85 2.50 10.23
CA ASN A 87 -6.16 3.02 8.90
C ASN A 87 -6.56 1.88 7.95
N PRO A 88 -7.48 2.12 6.99
CA PRO A 88 -7.83 1.12 6.00
C PRO A 88 -6.61 0.73 5.16
N VAL A 89 -6.59 -0.52 4.68
CA VAL A 89 -5.53 -1.04 3.81
C VAL A 89 -5.42 -0.17 2.54
N PRO A 90 -4.26 0.44 2.26
CA PRO A 90 -4.06 1.26 1.07
C PRO A 90 -3.77 0.41 -0.18
N ASP A 91 -3.99 0.98 -1.37
CA ASP A 91 -3.66 0.30 -2.63
C ASP A 91 -2.14 0.12 -2.80
N ASN A 92 -1.34 1.03 -2.24
CA ASN A 92 0.12 0.97 -2.29
C ASN A 92 0.76 1.55 -1.03
N ILE A 93 1.86 0.95 -0.59
CA ILE A 93 2.72 1.45 0.50
C ILE A 93 4.15 1.56 -0.01
N ILE A 94 4.75 2.74 0.18
CA ILE A 94 6.17 2.98 -0.05
C ILE A 94 6.82 3.24 1.31
N PHE A 95 7.81 2.42 1.66
CA PHE A 95 8.58 2.56 2.90
C PHE A 95 9.74 3.54 2.71
N LEU A 96 9.93 4.43 3.67
CA LEU A 96 11.00 5.41 3.72
C LEU A 96 11.78 5.28 5.04
N LEU A 97 13.06 4.98 4.95
CA LEU A 97 13.96 5.04 6.10
C LEU A 97 14.31 6.51 6.41
N ASN A 98 14.08 6.92 7.66
CA ASN A 98 14.27 8.30 8.12
C ASN A 98 15.67 8.57 8.70
N SER A 99 16.52 7.55 8.80
CA SER A 99 17.88 7.66 9.30
C SER A 99 18.81 6.81 8.45
N ALA A 100 20.04 7.26 8.23
CA ALA A 100 21.08 6.46 7.57
C ALA A 100 21.62 5.35 8.50
N PRO A 101 22.17 4.26 7.93
CA PRO A 101 22.86 3.25 8.72
C PRO A 101 24.18 3.79 9.30
N THR A 102 24.84 3.02 10.17
CA THR A 102 26.15 3.44 10.71
C THR A 102 27.26 3.38 9.66
N SER A 103 27.14 2.52 8.65
CA SER A 103 28.16 2.35 7.61
C SER A 103 27.50 2.10 6.26
N ALA A 104 28.17 2.58 5.21
CA ALA A 104 27.73 2.37 3.84
C ALA A 104 27.91 0.90 3.47
N GLU A 105 26.79 0.18 3.37
CA GLU A 105 26.78 -1.27 3.22
C GLU A 105 25.61 -1.74 2.35
N ILE A 106 25.69 -3.00 1.93
CA ILE A 106 24.56 -3.71 1.33
C ILE A 106 23.65 -4.20 2.45
N PHE A 107 22.36 -3.88 2.35
CA PHE A 107 21.31 -4.33 3.24
C PHE A 107 20.26 -5.13 2.48
N GLN A 108 19.70 -6.13 3.13
CA GLN A 108 18.49 -6.81 2.71
C GLN A 108 17.46 -6.68 3.83
N PHE A 109 16.22 -6.34 3.49
CA PHE A 109 15.15 -6.14 4.46
C PHE A 109 14.12 -7.23 4.36
N THR A 110 13.66 -7.72 5.50
CA THR A 110 12.49 -8.58 5.60
C THR A 110 11.35 -7.78 6.20
N ILE A 111 10.23 -7.76 5.50
CA ILE A 111 9.01 -7.08 5.92
C ILE A 111 7.97 -8.16 6.20
N ASN A 112 7.48 -8.18 7.43
CA ASN A 112 6.31 -8.97 7.83
C ASN A 112 5.13 -8.02 7.90
N TYR A 113 4.06 -8.36 7.20
CA TYR A 113 2.82 -7.62 7.11
C TYR A 113 1.71 -8.48 7.70
N TYR A 114 0.94 -7.92 8.63
CA TYR A 114 -0.19 -8.57 9.26
C TYR A 114 -1.43 -7.72 9.07
N GLN A 115 -2.54 -8.37 8.77
CA GLN A 115 -3.83 -7.70 8.65
C GLN A 115 -4.93 -8.56 9.28
N ASP A 116 -5.99 -7.92 9.74
CA ASP A 116 -7.23 -8.60 10.12
C ASP A 116 -8.15 -8.63 8.90
N GLY A 117 -8.17 -9.77 8.20
CA GLY A 117 -8.93 -9.92 6.97
C GLY A 117 -9.42 -11.34 6.73
N LEU A 118 -10.11 -11.54 5.61
CA LEU A 118 -10.75 -12.84 5.33
C LEU A 118 -9.78 -13.86 4.73
N ASP A 119 -8.84 -13.40 3.90
CA ASP A 119 -8.02 -14.26 3.04
C ASP A 119 -6.51 -14.24 3.37
N LEU A 120 -6.03 -13.23 4.09
CA LEU A 120 -4.61 -13.03 4.38
C LEU A 120 -4.44 -12.53 5.80
N ASP A 121 -3.85 -13.35 6.66
CA ASP A 121 -3.50 -12.97 8.03
C ASP A 121 -2.04 -12.44 8.13
N GLU A 122 -1.16 -13.01 7.32
CA GLU A 122 0.28 -12.71 7.30
C GLU A 122 0.85 -12.79 5.89
N TYR A 123 1.69 -11.82 5.54
CA TYR A 123 2.52 -11.84 4.36
C TYR A 123 3.95 -11.44 4.71
N GLN A 124 4.92 -12.25 4.30
CA GLN A 124 6.34 -11.94 4.44
C GLN A 124 6.96 -11.74 3.07
N PHE A 125 7.76 -10.68 2.93
CA PHE A 125 8.63 -10.53 1.77
C PHE A 125 10.02 -10.05 2.16
N THR A 126 11.00 -10.46 1.37
CA THR A 126 12.38 -10.01 1.51
C THR A 126 12.80 -9.21 0.28
N THR A 127 13.38 -8.03 0.47
CA THR A 127 13.85 -7.19 -0.63
C THR A 127 15.02 -7.85 -1.35
N THR A 128 15.29 -7.42 -2.58
CA THR A 128 16.63 -7.63 -3.13
C THR A 128 17.65 -6.82 -2.32
N PRO A 129 18.93 -7.24 -2.25
CA PRO A 129 19.95 -6.46 -1.57
C PRO A 129 20.13 -5.08 -2.21
N ILE A 130 20.22 -4.04 -1.38
CA ILE A 130 20.42 -2.64 -1.81
C ILE A 130 21.61 -2.02 -1.09
N ILE A 131 22.39 -1.21 -1.79
CA ILE A 131 23.47 -0.42 -1.18
C ILE A 131 22.85 0.83 -0.59
N ILE A 132 23.05 1.05 0.71
CA ILE A 132 22.69 2.29 1.38
C ILE A 132 23.98 3.00 1.76
N THR A 133 24.10 4.27 1.38
CA THR A 133 25.25 5.13 1.71
C THR A 133 24.86 6.15 2.77
N ASN A 134 25.83 6.55 3.61
CA ASN A 134 25.65 7.60 4.61
C ASN A 134 25.70 9.00 4.01
#